data_AF-A0A7Y2U846-F1
#
_entry.id   AF-A0A7Y2U846-F1
#
_cell.length_a   1.000
_cell.length_b   1.000
_cell.length_c   1.000
_cell.angle_alpha   90.00
_cell.angle_beta   90.00
_cell.angle_gamma   90.00
#
_symmetry.space_group_name_H-M   'P 1'
#
loop_
_entity.id
_entity.type
_entity.pdbx_description
1 polymer ?
#
loop_
_entity_poly.entity_id
_entity_poly.type
_entity_poly.pdbx_seq_one_letter_code
_entity_poly.pdbx_strand_id
1 'polypeptide(L)'
;MKRISIALAGVALTLVSINAEAPKPTSKGADDSNLRQLWSFGLTSKRTGEALVEAGGEHKIDPRKVSYGHNLVVDRDGRVLRPGGRPLQGGERLILTKEYQNEHNIREYARVVSIMAPIRDAILYHFEDTSREKWLKLTRVLRLNKIKTRAAPRITPRSVLSIEQVYDYVASGPTEGSPVMRFLEEAELELKCLGFVDFDFTNPEGHNHAKEHNIKVGSGIKMP
;
A
#
# COMPACT_ATOMS: atom_id res chain seq x y z
N MET A 1 -44.46 -5.67 -57.60
CA MET A 1 -45.34 -6.73 -57.04
C MET A 1 -44.71 -8.10 -57.27
N LYS A 2 -45.00 -9.03 -56.35
CA LYS A 2 -44.80 -10.49 -56.38
C LYS A 2 -43.44 -11.05 -55.91
N ARG A 3 -43.54 -11.73 -54.75
CA ARG A 3 -42.66 -12.76 -54.19
C ARG A 3 -42.63 -14.01 -55.07
N ILE A 4 -41.49 -14.69 -55.12
CA ILE A 4 -41.38 -16.16 -55.18
C ILE A 4 -40.21 -16.59 -54.28
N SER A 5 -40.43 -17.71 -53.59
CA SER A 5 -39.71 -18.34 -52.48
C SER A 5 -38.45 -19.15 -52.85
N ILE A 6 -37.87 -19.79 -51.81
CA ILE A 6 -36.97 -20.99 -51.77
C ILE A 6 -35.49 -20.62 -51.54
N ALA A 7 -34.69 -21.20 -50.63
CA ALA A 7 -34.78 -22.34 -49.70
C ALA A 7 -33.94 -22.04 -48.44
N LEU A 8 -34.37 -22.55 -47.27
CA LEU A 8 -33.50 -22.69 -46.10
C LEU A 8 -32.63 -23.94 -46.28
N ALA A 9 -31.32 -23.76 -46.37
CA ALA A 9 -30.34 -24.81 -46.12
C ALA A 9 -29.79 -24.62 -44.70
N GLY A 10 -29.95 -25.66 -43.88
CA GLY A 10 -29.50 -25.68 -42.50
C GLY A 10 -28.00 -25.72 -42.36
N VAL A 11 -27.51 -25.06 -41.32
CA VAL A 11 -26.25 -25.41 -40.65
C VAL A 11 -26.57 -25.44 -39.16
N ALA A 12 -26.63 -26.64 -38.61
CA ALA A 12 -26.69 -26.85 -37.17
C ALA A 12 -25.32 -26.49 -36.58
N LEU A 13 -25.24 -25.35 -35.89
CA LEU A 13 -24.08 -25.01 -35.08
C LEU A 13 -24.24 -25.67 -33.72
N THR A 14 -23.60 -26.81 -33.53
CA THR A 14 -23.52 -27.51 -32.24
C THR A 14 -22.75 -26.64 -31.25
N LEU A 15 -23.47 -26.05 -30.28
CA LEU A 15 -22.86 -25.39 -29.13
C LEU A 15 -22.20 -26.44 -28.24
N VAL A 16 -20.88 -26.60 -28.36
CA VAL A 16 -20.08 -27.32 -27.37
C VAL A 16 -20.02 -26.43 -26.13
N SER A 17 -20.79 -26.78 -25.10
CA SER A 17 -20.63 -26.21 -23.76
C SER A 17 -19.31 -26.71 -23.18
N ILE A 18 -18.27 -25.87 -23.26
CA ILE A 18 -17.06 -26.02 -22.46
C ILE A 18 -17.39 -25.56 -21.03
N ASN A 19 -17.77 -26.52 -20.17
CA ASN A 19 -17.67 -26.33 -18.73
C ASN A 19 -16.18 -26.25 -18.36
N ALA A 20 -15.60 -25.06 -18.45
CA ALA A 20 -14.32 -24.77 -17.83
C ALA A 20 -14.59 -24.53 -16.34
N GLU A 21 -14.45 -25.59 -15.55
CA GLU A 21 -14.40 -25.48 -14.10
C GLU A 21 -13.18 -24.63 -13.74
N ALA A 22 -13.42 -23.43 -13.22
CA ALA A 22 -12.36 -22.53 -12.81
C ALA A 22 -11.50 -23.22 -11.73
N PRO A 23 -10.16 -23.19 -11.83
CA PRO A 23 -9.31 -23.81 -10.82
C PRO A 23 -9.58 -23.12 -9.47
N LYS A 24 -10.01 -23.91 -8.48
CA LYS A 24 -10.09 -23.46 -7.09
C LYS A 24 -8.70 -23.02 -6.63
N PRO A 25 -8.55 -21.83 -6.01
CA PRO A 25 -7.27 -21.42 -5.47
C PRO A 25 -6.91 -22.32 -4.30
N THR A 26 -5.95 -23.22 -4.52
CA THR A 26 -5.30 -24.00 -3.47
C THR A 26 -4.07 -23.23 -2.98
N SER A 27 -4.23 -22.34 -1.99
CA SER A 27 -3.11 -21.66 -1.33
C SER A 27 -3.22 -21.71 0.19
N LYS A 28 -3.51 -22.90 0.76
CA LYS A 28 -3.75 -23.02 2.21
C LYS A 28 -2.69 -23.78 3.01
N GLY A 29 -1.46 -23.92 2.51
CA GLY A 29 -0.45 -24.72 3.21
C GLY A 29 1.01 -24.26 3.19
N ALA A 30 1.44 -23.43 2.23
CA ALA A 30 2.86 -23.12 2.05
C ALA A 30 3.32 -21.75 2.59
N ASP A 31 2.41 -20.91 3.08
CA ASP A 31 2.69 -19.48 3.36
C ASP A 31 2.75 -19.15 4.87
N ASP A 32 2.05 -19.92 5.71
CA ASP A 32 1.87 -19.58 7.13
C ASP A 32 3.13 -19.88 7.99
N SER A 33 3.93 -20.88 7.61
CA SER A 33 5.13 -21.27 8.38
C SER A 33 6.27 -20.26 8.24
N ASN A 34 6.40 -19.61 7.09
CA ASN A 34 7.43 -18.59 6.85
C ASN A 34 7.04 -17.28 7.52
N LEU A 35 5.75 -16.92 7.51
CA LEU A 35 5.26 -15.74 8.23
C LEU A 35 5.49 -15.87 9.74
N ARG A 36 5.29 -17.05 10.33
CA ARG A 36 5.56 -17.31 11.76
C ARG A 36 7.01 -17.11 12.18
N GLN A 37 7.95 -17.11 11.23
CA GLN A 37 9.36 -16.85 11.50
C GLN A 37 9.69 -15.35 11.51
N LEU A 38 8.81 -14.51 10.97
CA LEU A 38 8.99 -13.05 11.00
C LEU A 38 8.78 -12.54 12.43
N TRP A 39 9.64 -11.62 12.88
CA TRP A 39 9.47 -10.94 14.16
C TRP A 39 8.06 -10.32 14.31
N SER A 40 7.53 -9.76 13.22
CA SER A 40 6.27 -9.03 13.15
C SER A 40 5.04 -9.93 13.27
N PHE A 41 5.19 -11.25 13.14
CA PHE A 41 4.11 -12.18 13.43
C PHE A 41 3.67 -12.08 14.90
N GLY A 42 4.61 -11.74 15.79
CA GLY A 42 4.33 -11.44 17.19
C GLY A 42 3.66 -10.08 17.43
N LEU A 43 3.64 -9.19 16.42
CA LEU A 43 2.87 -7.96 16.48
C LEU A 43 1.43 -8.24 16.12
N THR A 44 0.54 -7.99 17.08
CA THR A 44 -0.90 -8.17 16.87
C THR A 44 -1.63 -6.84 16.81
N SER A 45 -2.64 -6.80 15.95
CA SER A 45 -3.64 -5.73 15.93
C SER A 45 -4.42 -5.79 17.23
N LYS A 46 -4.41 -4.72 18.02
CA LYS A 46 -5.24 -4.64 19.23
C LYS A 46 -6.75 -4.80 18.94
N ARG A 47 -7.19 -4.45 17.72
CA ARG A 47 -8.59 -4.52 17.31
C ARG A 47 -9.05 -5.94 16.99
N THR A 48 -8.19 -6.75 16.38
CA THR A 48 -8.55 -8.08 15.85
C THR A 48 -7.83 -9.23 16.55
N GLY A 49 -6.72 -8.96 17.25
CA GLY A 49 -5.84 -9.96 17.84
C GLY A 49 -4.96 -10.69 16.81
N GLU A 50 -5.09 -10.35 15.53
CA GLU A 50 -4.39 -11.00 14.42
C GLU A 50 -3.01 -10.38 14.19
N ALA A 51 -2.09 -11.17 13.64
CA ALA A 51 -0.78 -10.69 13.21
C ALA A 51 -0.92 -9.53 12.22
N LEU A 52 0.01 -8.57 12.27
CA LEU A 52 0.06 -7.46 11.32
C LEU A 52 0.53 -7.86 9.91
N VAL A 53 1.01 -9.08 9.77
CA VAL A 53 1.49 -9.65 8.51
C VAL A 53 0.59 -10.78 8.05
N GLU A 54 0.47 -10.90 6.74
CA GLU A 54 -0.31 -11.95 6.11
C GLU A 54 0.34 -12.41 4.81
N ALA A 55 -0.06 -13.60 4.37
CA ALA A 55 0.30 -14.19 3.10
C ALA A 55 0.00 -13.23 1.94
N GLY A 56 1.03 -12.87 1.18
CA GLY A 56 0.91 -11.92 0.07
C GLY A 56 0.67 -10.45 0.47
N GLY A 57 0.83 -10.09 1.75
CA GLY A 57 0.70 -8.71 2.23
C GLY A 57 1.92 -7.82 1.97
N GLU A 58 3.07 -8.41 1.63
CA GLU A 58 4.27 -7.69 1.21
C GLU A 58 4.10 -7.09 -0.21
N HIS A 59 4.52 -5.85 -0.42
CA HIS A 59 4.29 -5.13 -1.68
C HIS A 59 5.31 -5.50 -2.77
N LYS A 60 6.57 -5.74 -2.39
CA LYS A 60 7.66 -6.14 -3.31
C LYS A 60 7.85 -5.17 -4.47
N ILE A 61 7.85 -3.88 -4.18
CA ILE A 61 8.05 -2.84 -5.21
C ILE A 61 9.43 -3.02 -5.85
N ASP A 62 9.47 -3.26 -7.16
CA ASP A 62 10.70 -3.28 -7.97
C ASP A 62 11.07 -1.85 -8.35
N PRO A 63 12.18 -1.27 -7.82
CA PRO A 63 12.57 0.10 -8.11
C PRO A 63 12.80 0.37 -9.60
N ARG A 64 13.14 -0.67 -10.38
CA ARG A 64 13.37 -0.56 -11.84
C ARG A 64 12.07 -0.35 -12.63
N LYS A 65 10.92 -0.62 -12.01
CA LYS A 65 9.58 -0.44 -12.60
C LYS A 65 8.91 0.85 -12.13
N VAL A 66 9.56 1.62 -11.27
CA VAL A 66 9.05 2.91 -10.80
C VAL A 66 9.40 3.98 -11.85
N SER A 67 8.36 4.58 -12.42
CA SER A 67 8.46 5.67 -13.39
C SER A 67 7.34 6.69 -13.13
N TYR A 68 7.74 7.89 -12.72
CA TYR A 68 6.78 8.93 -12.40
C TYR A 68 5.94 9.31 -13.63
N GLY A 69 4.61 9.28 -13.46
CA GLY A 69 3.68 9.50 -14.56
C GLY A 69 3.31 8.26 -15.37
N HIS A 70 4.03 7.14 -15.20
CA HIS A 70 3.77 5.91 -15.95
C HIS A 70 3.48 4.71 -15.04
N ASN A 71 3.06 4.96 -13.80
CA ASN A 71 2.64 3.89 -12.90
C ASN A 71 1.17 4.02 -12.52
N LEU A 72 0.53 2.86 -12.35
CA LEU A 72 -0.73 2.70 -11.65
C LEU A 72 -0.52 1.82 -10.42
N VAL A 73 -1.27 2.12 -9.36
CA VAL A 73 -1.36 1.26 -8.18
C VAL A 73 -2.46 0.25 -8.41
N VAL A 74 -2.16 -1.03 -8.18
CA VAL A 74 -3.15 -2.12 -8.23
C VAL A 74 -3.16 -2.89 -6.92
N ASP A 75 -4.31 -3.49 -6.58
CA ASP A 75 -4.41 -4.44 -5.48
C ASP A 75 -3.74 -5.80 -5.82
N ARG A 76 -3.82 -6.74 -4.86
CA ARG A 76 -3.29 -8.10 -5.03
C ARG A 76 -3.92 -8.86 -6.20
N ASP A 77 -5.19 -8.55 -6.51
CA ASP A 77 -5.94 -9.15 -7.62
C ASP A 77 -5.68 -8.45 -8.96
N GLY A 78 -4.88 -7.37 -8.96
CA GLY A 78 -4.56 -6.59 -10.15
C GLY A 78 -5.59 -5.52 -10.51
N ARG A 79 -6.55 -5.22 -9.63
CA ARG A 79 -7.52 -4.14 -9.85
C ARG A 79 -6.88 -2.78 -9.55
N VAL A 80 -7.08 -1.82 -10.44
CA VAL A 80 -6.56 -0.45 -10.27
C VAL A 80 -7.21 0.22 -9.07
N LEU A 81 -6.38 0.76 -8.18
CA LEU A 81 -6.80 1.50 -7.00
C LEU A 81 -6.88 3.01 -7.30
N ARG A 82 -7.95 3.63 -6.82
CA ARG A 82 -8.11 5.09 -6.90
C ARG A 82 -7.34 5.78 -5.77
N PRO A 83 -6.79 6.99 -6.02
CA PRO A 83 -6.19 7.80 -4.98
C PRO A 83 -7.17 8.06 -3.84
N GLY A 84 -6.73 7.89 -2.60
CA GLY A 84 -7.56 8.10 -1.42
C GLY A 84 -6.77 8.15 -0.12
N GLY A 85 -7.40 8.66 0.94
CA GLY A 85 -6.81 8.81 2.27
C GLY A 85 -6.59 7.49 3.02
N ARG A 86 -7.22 6.38 2.57
CA ARG A 86 -7.08 5.07 3.23
C ARG A 86 -5.61 4.60 3.18
N PRO A 87 -5.02 4.17 4.31
CA PRO A 87 -3.67 3.61 4.32
C PRO A 87 -3.54 2.38 3.43
N LEU A 88 -2.32 2.04 3.03
CA LEU A 88 -2.04 0.77 2.37
C LEU A 88 -2.49 -0.40 3.25
N GLN A 89 -3.08 -1.40 2.63
CA GLN A 89 -3.62 -2.57 3.29
C GLN A 89 -2.62 -3.74 3.24
N GLY A 90 -1.77 -3.78 2.21
CA GLY A 90 -0.81 -4.85 1.96
C GLY A 90 -1.07 -5.55 0.63
N GLY A 91 0.01 -5.87 -0.07
CA GLY A 91 0.01 -6.56 -1.36
C GLY A 91 -0.31 -5.65 -2.55
N GLU A 92 -0.44 -4.33 -2.35
CA GLU A 92 -0.51 -3.39 -3.46
C GLU A 92 0.78 -3.40 -4.29
N ARG A 93 0.63 -3.26 -5.59
CA ARG A 93 1.74 -3.29 -6.55
C ARG A 93 1.71 -2.08 -7.46
N LEU A 94 2.88 -1.75 -8.02
CA LEU A 94 2.99 -0.81 -9.11
C LEU A 94 3.07 -1.56 -10.44
N ILE A 95 2.22 -1.18 -11.38
CA ILE A 95 2.31 -1.62 -12.78
C ILE A 95 2.82 -0.46 -13.63
N LEU A 96 3.62 -0.78 -14.65
CA LEU A 96 4.11 0.20 -15.62
C LEU A 96 3.10 0.32 -16.76
N THR A 97 2.71 1.55 -17.10
CA THR A 97 1.83 1.86 -18.22
C THR A 97 2.63 2.46 -19.37
N LYS A 98 2.17 2.22 -20.60
CA LYS A 98 2.71 2.94 -21.77
C LYS A 98 2.32 4.41 -21.71
N GLU A 99 1.05 4.66 -21.43
CA GLU A 99 0.51 6.02 -21.38
C GLU A 99 0.87 6.76 -20.11
N TYR A 100 1.06 8.07 -20.27
CA TYR A 100 1.23 8.99 -19.15
C TYR A 100 -0.11 9.19 -18.43
N GLN A 101 -0.09 9.13 -17.11
CA GLN A 101 -1.26 9.36 -16.26
C GLN A 101 -1.50 10.86 -16.11
N ASN A 102 -2.47 11.39 -16.86
CA ASN A 102 -2.77 12.83 -16.87
C ASN A 102 -3.34 13.34 -15.54
N GLU A 103 -4.05 12.49 -14.79
CA GLU A 103 -4.60 12.85 -13.49
C GLU A 103 -3.49 12.96 -12.42
N HIS A 104 -3.38 14.14 -11.80
CA HIS A 104 -2.30 14.44 -10.85
C HIS A 104 -2.29 13.50 -9.66
N ASN A 105 -3.43 13.28 -9.02
CA ASN A 105 -3.53 12.44 -7.83
C ASN A 105 -3.23 10.96 -8.13
N ILE A 106 -3.45 10.48 -9.37
CA ILE A 106 -3.02 9.13 -9.78
C ILE A 106 -1.50 9.03 -9.75
N ARG A 107 -0.79 10.02 -10.32
CA ARG A 107 0.67 10.02 -10.34
C ARG A 107 1.26 10.11 -8.94
N GLU A 108 0.71 11.01 -8.12
CA GLU A 108 1.19 11.18 -6.75
C GLU A 108 0.83 9.97 -5.89
N TYR A 109 -0.28 9.28 -6.15
CA TYR A 109 -0.59 8.05 -5.42
C TYR A 109 0.43 6.96 -5.72
N ALA A 110 0.79 6.76 -6.99
CA ALA A 110 1.86 5.83 -7.35
C ALA A 110 3.23 6.23 -6.75
N ARG A 111 3.53 7.53 -6.66
CA ARG A 111 4.73 8.04 -5.98
C ARG A 111 4.71 7.77 -4.47
N VAL A 112 3.59 8.00 -3.80
CA VAL A 112 3.44 7.70 -2.37
C VAL A 112 3.65 6.21 -2.12
N VAL A 113 3.05 5.34 -2.95
CA VAL A 113 3.23 3.89 -2.86
C VAL A 113 4.69 3.50 -3.07
N SER A 114 5.38 4.07 -4.07
CA SER A 114 6.79 3.76 -4.30
C SER A 114 7.72 4.16 -3.15
N ILE A 115 7.30 5.10 -2.30
CA ILE A 115 8.03 5.52 -1.10
C ILE A 115 7.64 4.68 0.11
N MET A 116 6.34 4.54 0.40
CA MET A 116 5.84 3.94 1.64
C MET A 116 5.84 2.42 1.63
N ALA A 117 5.60 1.78 0.50
CA ALA A 117 5.59 0.33 0.43
C ALA A 117 6.95 -0.29 0.81
N PRO A 118 8.11 0.18 0.31
CA PRO A 118 9.42 -0.30 0.78
C PRO A 118 9.68 -0.04 2.28
N ILE A 119 9.20 1.07 2.83
CA ILE A 119 9.33 1.37 4.27
C ILE A 119 8.52 0.37 5.10
N ARG A 120 7.28 0.11 4.67
CA ARG A 120 6.39 -0.86 5.29
C ARG A 120 6.93 -2.29 5.18
N ASP A 121 7.40 -2.69 4.01
CA ASP A 121 8.00 -4.01 3.79
C ASP A 121 9.25 -4.18 4.66
N ALA A 122 10.12 -3.17 4.74
CA ALA A 122 11.31 -3.22 5.56
C ALA A 122 11.02 -3.40 7.05
N ILE A 123 9.99 -2.74 7.58
CA ILE A 123 9.66 -2.89 9.00
C ILE A 123 8.86 -4.15 9.27
N LEU A 124 7.85 -4.49 8.45
CA LEU A 124 6.96 -5.62 8.74
C LEU A 124 7.48 -6.96 8.25
N TYR A 125 8.23 -7.02 7.15
CA TYR A 125 8.61 -8.31 6.52
C TYR A 125 10.12 -8.56 6.50
N HIS A 126 10.95 -7.52 6.58
CA HIS A 126 12.41 -7.64 6.40
C HIS A 126 13.21 -6.90 7.47
N PHE A 127 12.72 -6.83 8.70
CA PHE A 127 13.39 -6.03 9.72
C PHE A 127 14.75 -6.62 10.10
N GLU A 128 14.81 -7.96 10.16
CA GLU A 128 16.00 -8.75 10.41
C GLU A 128 17.12 -8.43 9.39
N ASP A 129 16.74 -8.13 8.15
CA ASP A 129 17.63 -7.73 7.05
C ASP A 129 17.73 -6.21 6.85
N THR A 130 17.18 -5.42 7.79
CA THR A 130 17.15 -3.96 7.73
C THR A 130 18.01 -3.36 8.83
N SER A 131 19.27 -3.10 8.49
CA SER A 131 20.15 -2.32 9.37
C SER A 131 19.62 -0.89 9.57
N ARG A 132 20.03 -0.24 10.65
CA ARG A 132 19.69 1.16 10.93
C ARG A 132 20.11 2.09 9.79
N GLU A 133 21.25 1.84 9.15
CA GLU A 133 21.68 2.63 7.99
C GLU A 133 20.71 2.47 6.81
N LYS A 134 20.31 1.23 6.49
CA LYS A 134 19.34 0.93 5.42
C LYS A 134 17.98 1.56 5.73
N TRP A 135 17.52 1.50 6.98
CA TRP A 135 16.31 2.17 7.44
C TRP A 135 16.35 3.68 7.22
N LEU A 136 17.44 4.34 7.61
CA LEU A 136 17.60 5.79 7.43
C LEU A 136 17.65 6.19 5.94
N LYS A 137 18.19 5.32 5.07
CA LYS A 137 18.14 5.53 3.61
C LYS A 137 16.71 5.40 3.07
N LEU A 138 15.97 4.36 3.49
CA LEU A 138 14.58 4.14 3.06
C LEU A 138 13.66 5.30 3.46
N THR A 139 13.81 5.80 4.68
CA THR A 139 13.00 6.89 5.24
C THR A 139 13.50 8.30 4.88
N ARG A 140 14.51 8.43 4.02
CA ARG A 140 15.12 9.73 3.66
C ARG A 140 14.09 10.72 3.11
N VAL A 141 13.14 10.25 2.30
CA VAL A 141 12.06 11.10 1.76
C VAL A 141 11.17 11.64 2.88
N LEU A 142 10.81 10.82 3.88
CA LEU A 142 10.03 11.28 5.04
C LEU A 142 10.79 12.39 5.78
N ARG A 143 12.09 12.18 6.04
CA ARG A 143 12.94 13.16 6.74
C ARG A 143 13.07 14.47 5.98
N LEU A 144 13.28 14.45 4.66
CA LEU A 144 13.35 15.65 3.81
C LEU A 144 12.06 16.48 3.86
N ASN A 145 10.93 15.80 4.03
CA ASN A 145 9.61 16.41 4.14
C ASN A 145 9.17 16.70 5.57
N LYS A 146 10.06 16.50 6.56
CA LYS A 146 9.80 16.67 8.00
C LYS A 146 8.65 15.79 8.53
N ILE A 147 8.36 14.68 7.86
CA ILE A 147 7.35 13.70 8.25
C ILE A 147 7.91 12.81 9.33
N LYS A 148 7.18 12.70 10.45
CA LYS A 148 7.53 11.85 11.62
C LYS A 148 8.98 12.01 12.09
N THR A 149 9.48 13.24 12.18
CA THR A 149 10.83 13.54 12.70
C THR A 149 10.87 13.91 14.18
N ARG A 150 9.70 14.12 14.81
CA ARG A 150 9.60 14.48 16.23
C ARG A 150 9.30 13.25 17.07
N ALA A 151 10.16 12.99 18.05
CA ALA A 151 9.97 11.90 19.00
C ALA A 151 8.74 12.14 19.89
N ALA A 152 7.96 11.07 20.11
CA ALA A 152 6.97 11.01 21.16
C ALA A 152 7.68 11.07 22.53
N PRO A 153 7.18 11.87 23.49
CA PRO A 153 7.81 12.02 24.80
C PRO A 153 7.72 10.74 25.64
N ARG A 154 6.73 9.89 25.36
CA ARG A 154 6.56 8.56 25.95
C ARG A 154 6.01 7.61 24.89
N ILE A 155 6.49 6.38 24.89
CA ILE A 155 5.95 5.32 24.05
C ILE A 155 4.78 4.66 24.80
N THR A 156 3.61 4.72 24.17
CA THR A 156 2.36 4.11 24.61
C THR A 156 1.69 3.49 23.38
N PRO A 157 0.68 2.61 23.53
CA PRO A 157 -0.05 2.07 22.37
C PRO A 157 -0.71 3.13 21.47
N ARG A 158 -0.88 4.37 21.94
CA ARG A 158 -1.42 5.49 21.15
C ARG A 158 -0.36 6.42 20.58
N SER A 159 0.91 6.19 20.90
CA SER A 159 1.98 7.08 20.45
C SER A 159 2.19 6.95 18.94
N VAL A 160 2.32 8.10 18.28
CA VAL A 160 2.85 8.17 16.91
C VAL A 160 4.35 8.38 17.03
N LEU A 161 5.12 7.37 16.64
CA LEU A 161 6.57 7.36 16.80
C LEU A 161 7.27 8.21 15.72
N SER A 162 8.48 8.68 16.01
CA SER A 162 9.36 9.21 14.96
C SER A 162 10.00 8.09 14.12
N ILE A 163 10.63 8.45 13.01
CA ILE A 163 11.45 7.58 12.16
C ILE A 163 12.47 6.79 12.99
N GLU A 164 13.14 7.45 13.93
CA GLU A 164 14.16 6.83 14.79
C GLU A 164 13.49 5.95 15.86
N GLN A 165 12.44 6.46 16.49
CA GLN A 165 11.77 5.74 17.57
C GLN A 165 11.09 4.47 17.09
N VAL A 166 10.50 4.44 15.89
CA VAL A 166 9.84 3.23 15.39
C VAL A 166 10.85 2.12 15.13
N TYR A 167 12.05 2.45 14.62
CA TYR A 167 13.13 1.48 14.45
C TYR A 167 13.58 0.93 15.81
N ASP A 168 13.83 1.81 16.78
CA ASP A 168 14.30 1.40 18.12
C ASP A 168 13.22 0.61 18.88
N TYR A 169 11.95 1.00 18.69
CA TYR A 169 10.81 0.28 19.25
C TYR A 169 10.77 -1.14 18.72
N VAL A 170 10.86 -1.32 17.40
CA VAL A 170 10.87 -2.66 16.78
C VAL A 170 12.09 -3.48 17.20
N ALA A 171 13.28 -2.86 17.23
CA ALA A 171 14.51 -3.52 17.67
C ALA A 171 14.45 -4.05 19.11
N SER A 172 13.57 -3.49 19.96
CA SER A 172 13.37 -3.94 21.34
C SER A 172 12.51 -5.19 21.49
N GLY A 173 11.94 -5.71 20.40
CA GLY A 173 11.07 -6.91 20.39
C GLY A 173 9.71 -6.72 21.09
N PRO A 174 8.91 -5.71 20.72
CA PRO A 174 7.63 -5.46 21.36
C PRO A 174 6.57 -6.45 20.87
N THR A 175 5.52 -6.66 21.66
CA THR A 175 4.33 -7.44 21.26
C THR A 175 3.19 -6.55 20.75
N GLU A 176 3.17 -5.28 21.15
CA GLU A 176 2.13 -4.32 20.77
C GLU A 176 2.50 -3.65 19.44
N GLY A 177 1.70 -3.94 18.39
CA GLY A 177 1.92 -3.44 17.05
C GLY A 177 1.36 -2.04 16.77
N SER A 178 0.49 -1.52 17.64
CA SER A 178 -0.20 -0.23 17.41
C SER A 178 0.74 0.95 17.13
N PRO A 179 1.87 1.14 17.85
CA PRO A 179 2.81 2.23 17.55
C PRO A 179 3.46 2.12 16.16
N VAL A 180 3.73 0.89 15.69
CA VAL A 180 4.29 0.63 14.36
C VAL A 180 3.27 0.97 13.28
N MET A 181 2.03 0.48 13.43
CA MET A 181 0.96 0.77 12.47
C MET A 181 0.63 2.26 12.41
N ARG A 182 0.54 2.93 13.56
CA ARG A 182 0.32 4.39 13.60
C ARG A 182 1.42 5.15 12.87
N PHE A 183 2.69 4.78 13.06
CA PHE A 183 3.78 5.39 12.29
C PHE A 183 3.57 5.23 10.78
N LEU A 184 3.29 4.00 10.32
CA LEU A 184 3.13 3.70 8.89
C LEU A 184 1.94 4.43 8.28
N GLU A 185 0.76 4.34 8.91
CA GLU A 185 -0.49 4.93 8.44
C GLU A 185 -0.40 6.46 8.39
N GLU A 186 0.16 7.07 9.44
CA GLU A 186 0.26 8.51 9.51
C GLU A 186 1.36 9.08 8.60
N ALA A 187 2.52 8.42 8.49
CA ALA A 187 3.56 8.86 7.57
C ALA A 187 3.08 8.80 6.11
N GLU A 188 2.31 7.77 5.75
CA GLU A 188 1.68 7.66 4.45
C GLU A 188 0.65 8.77 4.22
N LEU A 189 -0.21 9.04 5.22
CA LEU A 189 -1.23 10.08 5.11
C LEU A 189 -0.62 11.48 4.99
N GLU A 190 0.43 11.78 5.75
CA GLU A 190 1.17 13.05 5.64
C GLU A 190 1.83 13.20 4.24
N LEU A 191 2.37 12.12 3.66
CA LEU A 191 2.88 12.15 2.28
C LEU A 191 1.77 12.40 1.25
N LYS A 192 0.59 11.79 1.42
CA LYS A 192 -0.57 12.07 0.58
C LYS A 192 -1.02 13.52 0.70
N CYS A 193 -0.99 14.10 1.91
CA CYS A 193 -1.29 15.52 2.11
C CYS A 193 -0.35 16.39 1.26
N LEU A 194 0.94 16.09 1.23
CA LEU A 194 1.90 16.83 0.39
C LEU A 194 1.66 16.63 -1.12
N GLY A 195 1.37 15.39 -1.54
CA GLY A 195 1.27 15.05 -2.96
C GLY A 195 -0.06 15.44 -3.61
N PHE A 196 -1.19 15.13 -2.96
CA PHE A 196 -2.51 15.28 -3.57
C PHE A 196 -2.93 16.75 -3.66
N VAL A 197 -3.58 17.11 -4.76
CA VAL A 197 -4.23 18.41 -4.98
C VAL A 197 -5.75 18.24 -4.92
N ASP A 198 -6.44 19.30 -4.51
CA ASP A 198 -7.91 19.35 -4.44
C ASP A 198 -8.55 18.15 -3.72
N PHE A 199 -7.86 17.59 -2.72
CA PHE A 199 -8.30 16.44 -1.95
C PHE A 199 -8.71 16.86 -0.54
N ASP A 200 -9.88 16.40 -0.09
CA ASP A 200 -10.35 16.63 1.28
C ASP A 200 -9.89 15.52 2.22
N PHE A 201 -8.93 15.85 3.10
CA PHE A 201 -8.41 14.96 4.13
C PHE A 201 -9.26 14.93 5.42
N THR A 202 -10.51 15.41 5.36
CA THR A 202 -11.46 15.34 6.47
C THR A 202 -12.00 13.91 6.61
N ASN A 203 -11.82 13.31 7.78
CA ASN A 203 -12.35 11.98 8.09
C ASN A 203 -13.86 12.06 8.43
N PRO A 204 -14.56 10.91 8.56
CA PRO A 204 -15.99 10.91 8.93
C PRO A 204 -16.32 11.54 10.29
N GLU A 205 -15.33 11.70 11.16
CA GLU A 205 -15.46 12.36 12.48
C GLU A 205 -15.26 13.89 12.39
N GLY A 206 -14.95 14.43 11.19
CA GLY A 206 -14.76 15.86 10.96
C GLY A 206 -13.32 16.35 11.18
N HIS A 207 -12.37 15.45 11.47
CA HIS A 207 -10.96 15.78 11.67
C HIS A 207 -10.21 15.84 10.34
N ASN A 208 -9.48 16.93 10.11
CA ASN A 208 -8.70 17.12 8.90
C ASN A 208 -7.20 17.01 9.20
N HIS A 209 -6.62 15.88 8.79
CA HIS A 209 -5.25 15.53 9.14
C HIS A 209 -4.22 16.57 8.67
N ALA A 210 -4.37 17.07 7.43
CA ALA A 210 -3.46 18.08 6.89
C ALA A 210 -3.49 19.37 7.71
N LYS A 211 -4.68 19.83 8.12
CA LYS A 211 -4.84 21.05 8.94
C LYS A 211 -4.26 20.85 10.34
N GLU A 212 -4.56 19.75 11.01
CA GLU A 212 -4.08 19.43 12.35
C GLU A 212 -2.54 19.36 12.42
N HIS A 213 -1.91 18.88 11.35
CA HIS A 213 -0.47 18.74 11.24
C HIS A 213 0.22 19.93 10.56
N ASN A 214 -0.51 21.01 10.25
CA ASN A 214 -0.02 22.20 9.54
C ASN A 214 0.69 21.87 8.20
N ILE A 215 0.16 20.90 7.46
CA ILE A 215 0.63 20.51 6.14
C ILE A 215 -0.19 21.24 5.07
N LYS A 216 0.49 21.98 4.20
CA LYS A 216 -0.15 22.60 3.05
C LYS A 216 -0.45 21.52 2.00
N VAL A 217 -1.73 21.23 1.79
CA VAL A 217 -2.17 20.24 0.79
C VAL A 217 -1.62 20.61 -0.60
N GLY A 218 -1.08 19.62 -1.31
CA GLY A 218 -0.55 19.78 -2.65
C GLY A 218 0.75 20.61 -2.72
N SER A 219 1.47 20.80 -1.61
CA SER A 219 2.74 21.54 -1.63
C SER A 219 3.88 20.81 -2.34
N GLY A 220 3.68 19.54 -2.71
CA GLY A 220 4.66 18.68 -3.36
C GLY A 220 5.52 17.90 -2.37
N ILE A 221 5.90 16.69 -2.77
CA ILE A 221 6.84 15.83 -2.05
C ILE A 221 8.27 16.19 -2.49
N LYS A 222 9.12 16.56 -1.54
CA LYS A 222 10.55 16.79 -1.78
C LYS A 222 11.28 15.46 -1.97
N MET A 223 12.04 15.35 -3.05
CA MET A 223 12.84 14.17 -3.38
C MET A 223 14.35 14.42 -3.12
N PRO A 224 15.14 13.38 -2.82
CA PRO A 224 16.59 13.47 -2.58
C PRO A 224 17.43 13.96 -3.75
#